data_AF-A0A4S3JK08-F1
#
_entry.id   AF-A0A4S3JK08-F1
#
_cell.length_a   1.000
_cell.length_b   1.000
_cell.length_c   1.000
_cell.angle_alpha   90.00
_cell.angle_beta   90.00
_cell.angle_gamma   90.00
#
_symmetry.space_group_name_H-M   'P 1'
#
loop_
_entity.id
_entity.type
_entity.pdbx_description
1 polymer ?
#
loop_
_entity_poly.entity_id
_entity_poly.type
_entity_poly.pdbx_seq_one_letter_code
_entity_poly.pdbx_strand_id
1 'polypeptide(L)'
;MDVVKGSGSDGIKIAYYEGYCLSRQCLFQDASQIDTSQYTHLHFGFGTLTNSWDVKTGDELSTYQFGEFKKIFGVKRILSFGGWDFSTMPGTYQIFRNGVKSTNRLTMATKIANFVKENDVDGVDIDWEYPGAPDLPDFDPGTEEDGPNYLAFLVVLKNLLPGKSVSIAAPASYWYLKQFPIKDIAKVTDYIVYMTYDLHGQWDAHNSNSQEGCNTYNCLRSQVNLTETRQSLAMITKAGVPGEKVIVGPDCVYTGDRLNSNAKKGKCTGTAGYLADAEIAEIIKDSCRVVKSYVDTTSNGDVLIYDKDEWVGYMSAASKKTRTSLYAAWGLGGTSDWASDLQTYHDVPKPATSWANFIQLARAGEDPKTDHTRNGNWTDFDCTDSSVESTTHFGGQQGCGDLTTGSCSTVECEKGADSDTSGPAAQFIWNSLAEIHGMYKSYYDTLFKALTVVSTALDDMENKFAPIPPEEDDTWLLILIDMITLGALGTAGPFFNTVLKKHDWFAGETGSALDNAKDTAMTLIGQSTTIAKDALPGGDAAKWTPEKQD
;
A
#
# COMPACT_ATOMS: atom_id res chain seq x y z
N MET A 1 -23.60 17.03 -10.84
CA MET A 1 -23.95 16.23 -9.65
C MET A 1 -22.94 16.54 -8.57
N ASP A 2 -23.37 16.77 -7.33
CA ASP A 2 -22.43 17.17 -6.25
C ASP A 2 -21.84 15.97 -5.50
N VAL A 3 -20.57 16.06 -5.09
CA VAL A 3 -19.89 15.08 -4.23
C VAL A 3 -20.53 15.09 -2.83
N VAL A 4 -20.79 13.91 -2.25
CA VAL A 4 -21.25 13.83 -0.86
C VAL A 4 -20.06 14.14 0.05
N LYS A 5 -20.20 15.18 0.89
CA LYS A 5 -19.12 15.56 1.80
C LYS A 5 -18.85 14.44 2.81
N GLY A 6 -17.58 14.04 2.92
CA GLY A 6 -17.09 13.15 3.96
C GLY A 6 -16.66 13.90 5.22
N SER A 7 -16.08 13.16 6.16
CA SER A 7 -15.49 13.67 7.39
C SER A 7 -13.95 13.52 7.42
N GLY A 8 -13.33 13.25 6.26
CA GLY A 8 -11.88 13.14 6.14
C GLY A 8 -11.17 14.47 6.38
N SER A 9 -9.92 14.39 6.80
CA SER A 9 -9.09 15.54 7.19
C SER A 9 -7.99 15.89 6.17
N ASP A 10 -8.00 15.31 4.97
CA ASP A 10 -6.91 15.41 3.98
C ASP A 10 -5.54 14.98 4.54
N GLY A 11 -5.57 14.03 5.49
CA GLY A 11 -4.38 13.61 6.23
C GLY A 11 -3.48 12.64 5.47
N ILE A 12 -4.00 11.95 4.45
CA ILE A 12 -3.24 10.93 3.70
C ILE A 12 -2.69 11.56 2.42
N LYS A 13 -1.37 11.53 2.28
CA LYS A 13 -0.67 11.86 1.03
C LYS A 13 0.10 10.63 0.56
N ILE A 14 -0.31 10.08 -0.58
CA ILE A 14 0.27 8.89 -1.19
C ILE A 14 1.10 9.29 -2.40
N ALA A 15 2.27 8.69 -2.57
CA ALA A 15 2.94 8.61 -3.86
C ALA A 15 3.19 7.16 -4.23
N TYR A 16 2.82 6.79 -5.45
CA TYR A 16 3.33 5.59 -6.09
C TYR A 16 4.74 5.84 -6.61
N TYR A 17 5.60 4.85 -6.47
CA TYR A 17 6.95 4.82 -7.02
C TYR A 17 7.07 3.61 -7.94
N GLU A 18 7.35 3.86 -9.22
CA GLU A 18 7.58 2.81 -10.21
C GLU A 18 8.94 2.16 -9.95
N GLY A 19 8.97 1.03 -9.25
CA GLY A 19 10.16 0.24 -8.96
C GLY A 19 10.92 -0.20 -10.22
N TYR A 20 10.23 -0.28 -11.36
CA TYR A 20 10.81 -0.56 -12.68
C TYR A 20 11.39 0.67 -13.40
N CYS A 21 11.40 1.86 -12.78
CA CYS A 21 11.84 3.10 -13.42
C CYS A 21 13.28 3.05 -13.97
N LEU A 22 14.17 2.23 -13.38
CA LEU A 22 15.54 2.03 -13.86
C LEU A 22 15.64 1.24 -15.17
N SER A 23 14.57 0.56 -15.57
CA SER A 23 14.50 -0.15 -16.86
C SER A 23 14.07 0.75 -18.02
N ARG A 24 13.74 2.03 -17.76
CA ARG A 24 13.42 3.04 -18.77
C ARG A 24 14.67 3.52 -19.50
N GLN A 25 14.49 4.36 -20.53
CA GLN A 25 15.61 4.94 -21.26
C GLN A 25 16.31 6.08 -20.49
N CYS A 26 15.54 6.85 -19.73
CA CYS A 26 15.99 7.94 -18.87
C CYS A 26 14.92 8.23 -17.81
N LEU A 27 15.02 9.38 -17.11
CA LEU A 27 14.15 9.73 -15.99
C LEU A 27 14.27 8.69 -14.86
N PHE A 28 15.51 8.37 -14.53
CA PHE A 28 15.84 7.45 -13.47
C PHE A 28 15.68 8.13 -12.10
N GLN A 29 15.19 7.38 -11.13
CA GLN A 29 15.14 7.76 -9.74
C GLN A 29 15.47 6.53 -8.90
N ASP A 30 16.44 6.64 -8.00
CA ASP A 30 16.65 5.62 -6.96
C ASP A 30 15.67 5.85 -5.82
N ALA A 31 15.10 4.79 -5.25
CA ALA A 31 14.07 4.90 -4.21
C ALA A 31 14.55 5.74 -3.00
N SER A 32 15.85 5.74 -2.70
CA SER A 32 16.41 6.57 -1.62
C SER A 32 16.35 8.09 -1.90
N GLN A 33 16.06 8.49 -3.14
CA GLN A 33 15.94 9.89 -3.55
C GLN A 33 14.51 10.44 -3.41
N ILE A 34 13.54 9.62 -3.00
CA ILE A 34 12.16 10.07 -2.80
C ILE A 34 12.13 11.03 -1.60
N ASP A 35 11.63 12.25 -1.82
CA ASP A 35 11.43 13.22 -0.75
C ASP A 35 10.20 12.85 0.09
N THR A 36 10.46 12.24 1.25
CA THR A 36 9.41 11.76 2.16
C THR A 36 8.68 12.87 2.89
N SER A 37 9.19 14.12 2.90
CA SER A 37 8.56 15.23 3.64
C SER A 37 7.19 15.65 3.08
N GLN A 38 6.90 15.26 1.83
CA GLN A 38 5.68 15.59 1.12
C GLN A 38 4.60 14.52 1.24
N TYR A 39 4.96 13.32 1.71
CA TYR A 39 4.10 12.15 1.71
C TYR A 39 3.93 11.58 3.12
N THR A 40 2.87 10.80 3.28
CA THR A 40 2.61 10.01 4.50
C THR A 40 2.72 8.50 4.22
N HIS A 41 2.46 8.11 2.97
CA HIS A 41 2.49 6.75 2.48
C HIS A 41 3.23 6.74 1.14
N LEU A 42 4.11 5.74 0.95
CA LEU A 42 4.75 5.45 -0.33
C LEU A 42 4.35 4.06 -0.78
N HIS A 43 3.86 3.95 -2.00
CA HIS A 43 3.44 2.70 -2.62
C HIS A 43 4.51 2.24 -3.61
N PHE A 44 5.12 1.08 -3.37
CA PHE A 44 6.06 0.48 -4.32
C PHE A 44 5.29 -0.28 -5.40
N GLY A 45 5.35 0.24 -6.64
CA GLY A 45 4.76 -0.35 -7.84
C GLY A 45 5.83 -1.08 -8.67
N PHE A 46 5.83 -2.41 -8.81
CA PHE A 46 4.88 -3.35 -8.25
C PHE A 46 5.58 -4.61 -7.74
N GLY A 47 5.00 -5.20 -6.71
CA GLY A 47 5.09 -6.63 -6.48
C GLY A 47 4.26 -7.40 -7.52
N THR A 48 4.76 -8.55 -7.96
CA THR A 48 4.05 -9.45 -8.88
C THR A 48 3.93 -10.84 -8.26
N LEU A 49 3.05 -11.66 -8.84
CA LEU A 49 2.78 -13.01 -8.37
C LEU A 49 3.09 -14.03 -9.48
N THR A 50 3.65 -15.17 -9.12
CA THR A 50 3.74 -16.33 -10.02
C THR A 50 2.37 -17.00 -10.17
N ASN A 51 2.26 -17.99 -11.08
CA ASN A 51 1.05 -18.82 -11.18
C ASN A 51 0.72 -19.60 -9.90
N SER A 52 1.71 -19.84 -9.03
CA SER A 52 1.54 -20.44 -7.72
C SER A 52 1.38 -19.39 -6.60
N TRP A 53 1.21 -18.12 -6.97
CA TRP A 53 1.12 -16.94 -6.11
C TRP A 53 2.36 -16.67 -5.24
N ASP A 54 3.55 -17.14 -5.64
CA ASP A 54 4.79 -16.71 -5.00
C ASP A 54 5.07 -15.25 -5.34
N VAL A 55 5.43 -14.45 -4.33
CA VAL A 55 5.69 -13.02 -4.48
C VAL A 55 7.04 -12.79 -5.15
N LYS A 56 7.07 -11.86 -6.11
CA LYS A 56 8.25 -11.30 -6.77
C LYS A 56 8.20 -9.78 -6.72
N THR A 57 9.35 -9.13 -6.81
CA THR A 57 9.50 -7.67 -6.78
C THR A 57 9.94 -7.11 -8.14
N GLY A 58 9.58 -7.82 -9.22
CA GLY A 58 10.00 -7.50 -10.59
C GLY A 58 11.33 -8.14 -10.98
N ASP A 59 12.03 -7.51 -11.91
CA ASP A 59 13.36 -7.89 -12.40
C ASP A 59 14.47 -7.54 -11.38
N GLU A 60 15.74 -7.72 -11.76
CA GLU A 60 16.89 -7.44 -10.87
C GLU A 60 16.93 -5.97 -10.44
N LEU A 61 16.61 -5.04 -11.34
CA LEU A 61 16.59 -3.62 -11.06
C LEU A 61 15.45 -3.23 -10.11
N SER A 62 14.26 -3.77 -10.35
CA SER A 62 13.11 -3.57 -9.48
C SER A 62 13.33 -4.20 -8.10
N THR A 63 14.00 -5.35 -8.05
CA THR A 63 14.39 -6.00 -6.79
C THR A 63 15.42 -5.17 -6.01
N TYR A 64 16.42 -4.59 -6.69
CA TYR A 64 17.33 -3.62 -6.09
C TYR A 64 16.55 -2.41 -5.55
N GLN A 65 15.63 -1.84 -6.32
CA GLN A 65 14.81 -0.71 -5.89
C GLN A 65 13.93 -1.04 -4.68
N PHE A 66 13.37 -2.25 -4.63
CA PHE A 66 12.62 -2.70 -3.45
C PHE A 66 13.51 -2.80 -2.21
N GLY A 67 14.77 -3.23 -2.38
CA GLY A 67 15.79 -3.21 -1.32
C GLY A 67 16.01 -1.82 -0.75
N GLU A 68 16.10 -0.80 -1.59
CA GLU A 68 16.25 0.60 -1.18
C GLU A 68 14.97 1.19 -0.59
N PHE A 69 13.81 0.87 -1.18
CA PHE A 69 12.50 1.27 -0.69
C PHE A 69 12.27 0.84 0.77
N LYS A 70 12.70 -0.38 1.13
CA LYS A 70 12.60 -0.87 2.51
C LYS A 70 13.41 -0.05 3.51
N LYS A 71 14.46 0.67 3.08
CA LYS A 71 15.31 1.49 3.96
C LYS A 71 14.73 2.88 4.23
N ILE A 72 13.65 3.26 3.54
CA ILE A 72 13.01 4.57 3.70
C ILE A 72 12.33 4.67 5.08
N PHE A 73 12.46 5.82 5.74
CA PHE A 73 11.84 6.10 7.04
C PHE A 73 11.02 7.39 7.00
N GLY A 74 10.18 7.60 8.02
CA GLY A 74 9.32 8.79 8.15
C GLY A 74 7.98 8.72 7.41
N VAL A 75 7.73 7.63 6.67
CA VAL A 75 6.50 7.36 5.91
C VAL A 75 6.11 5.90 6.01
N LYS A 76 4.84 5.58 5.76
CA LYS A 76 4.35 4.21 5.64
C LYS A 76 4.76 3.60 4.30
N ARG A 77 5.47 2.48 4.32
CA ARG A 77 5.91 1.76 3.12
C ARG A 77 4.88 0.70 2.75
N ILE A 78 4.23 0.85 1.61
CA ILE A 78 3.15 -0.03 1.13
C ILE A 78 3.66 -0.76 -0.11
N LEU A 79 3.46 -2.08 -0.18
CA LEU A 79 3.75 -2.84 -1.40
C LEU A 79 2.48 -3.01 -2.24
N SER A 80 2.48 -2.44 -3.45
CA SER A 80 1.36 -2.58 -4.39
C SER A 80 1.54 -3.82 -5.27
N PHE A 81 0.52 -4.66 -5.39
CA PHE A 81 0.50 -5.83 -6.27
C PHE A 81 -0.42 -5.62 -7.45
N GLY A 82 0.09 -5.86 -8.67
CA GLY A 82 -0.70 -5.81 -9.89
C GLY A 82 -0.19 -4.77 -10.88
N GLY A 83 -1.04 -3.77 -11.16
CA GLY A 83 -0.88 -2.81 -12.25
C GLY A 83 -1.42 -3.32 -13.58
N TRP A 84 -1.58 -2.40 -14.54
CA TRP A 84 -2.16 -2.64 -15.85
C TRP A 84 -1.57 -3.86 -16.59
N ASP A 85 -0.25 -3.91 -16.79
CA ASP A 85 0.41 -4.98 -17.54
C ASP A 85 0.21 -6.34 -16.87
N PHE A 86 0.39 -6.42 -15.55
CA PHE A 86 0.21 -7.67 -14.82
C PHE A 86 -1.25 -8.17 -14.92
N SER A 87 -2.21 -7.23 -14.90
CA SER A 87 -3.64 -7.55 -14.92
C SER A 87 -4.18 -7.91 -16.31
N THR A 88 -3.52 -7.48 -17.39
CA THR A 88 -4.07 -7.59 -18.76
C THR A 88 -3.24 -8.47 -19.70
N MET A 89 -1.96 -8.69 -19.43
CA MET A 89 -1.09 -9.43 -20.35
C MET A 89 -1.39 -10.94 -20.36
N PRO A 90 -1.32 -11.62 -21.53
CA PRO A 90 -1.69 -13.04 -21.67
C PRO A 90 -0.98 -14.00 -20.71
N GLY A 91 0.20 -13.66 -20.22
CA GLY A 91 0.96 -14.48 -19.28
C GLY A 91 0.53 -14.37 -17.82
N THR A 92 -0.19 -13.31 -17.44
CA THR A 92 -0.41 -12.94 -16.02
C THR A 92 -1.87 -12.63 -15.67
N TYR A 93 -2.72 -12.27 -16.63
CA TYR A 93 -4.11 -11.84 -16.40
C TYR A 93 -4.96 -12.85 -15.60
N GLN A 94 -4.64 -14.14 -15.69
CA GLN A 94 -5.34 -15.21 -14.96
C GLN A 94 -4.94 -15.35 -13.48
N ILE A 95 -3.85 -14.72 -13.05
CA ILE A 95 -3.26 -14.98 -11.72
C ILE A 95 -4.17 -14.45 -10.61
N PHE A 96 -4.66 -13.20 -10.71
CA PHE A 96 -5.64 -12.67 -9.77
C PHE A 96 -6.99 -13.39 -9.88
N ARG A 97 -7.51 -13.57 -11.10
CA ARG A 97 -8.79 -14.27 -11.36
C ARG A 97 -8.83 -15.66 -10.73
N ASN A 98 -7.75 -16.43 -10.84
CA ASN A 98 -7.65 -17.73 -10.20
C ASN A 98 -7.36 -17.63 -8.71
N GLY A 99 -6.58 -16.63 -8.30
CA GLY A 99 -6.21 -16.42 -6.90
C GLY A 99 -7.39 -16.09 -6.00
N VAL A 100 -8.33 -15.24 -6.44
CA VAL A 100 -9.46 -14.80 -5.60
C VAL A 100 -10.53 -15.88 -5.37
N LYS A 101 -10.53 -16.95 -6.18
CA LYS A 101 -11.47 -18.07 -6.06
C LYS A 101 -11.37 -18.75 -4.69
N SER A 102 -12.50 -19.28 -4.21
CA SER A 102 -12.61 -19.89 -2.88
C SER A 102 -11.55 -20.96 -2.59
N THR A 103 -11.18 -21.76 -3.58
CA THR A 103 -10.16 -22.83 -3.45
C THR A 103 -8.74 -22.30 -3.27
N ASN A 104 -8.47 -21.07 -3.69
CA ASN A 104 -7.11 -20.53 -3.83
C ASN A 104 -6.84 -19.29 -2.97
N ARG A 105 -7.88 -18.54 -2.58
CA ARG A 105 -7.70 -17.21 -1.95
C ARG A 105 -6.88 -17.25 -0.68
N LEU A 106 -7.04 -18.30 0.13
CA LEU A 106 -6.29 -18.43 1.37
C LEU A 106 -4.80 -18.58 1.06
N THR A 107 -4.44 -19.37 0.05
CA THR A 107 -3.05 -19.55 -0.39
C THR A 107 -2.45 -18.24 -0.89
N MET A 108 -3.14 -17.54 -1.81
CA MET A 108 -2.66 -16.26 -2.34
C MET A 108 -2.52 -15.21 -1.23
N ALA A 109 -3.55 -15.04 -0.40
CA ALA A 109 -3.55 -14.06 0.69
C ALA A 109 -2.45 -14.37 1.72
N THR A 110 -2.22 -15.65 2.04
CA THR A 110 -1.16 -16.07 2.97
C THR A 110 0.22 -15.75 2.41
N LYS A 111 0.48 -16.01 1.12
CA LYS A 111 1.77 -15.71 0.50
C LYS A 111 2.06 -14.22 0.47
N ILE A 112 1.07 -13.40 0.11
CA ILE A 112 1.17 -11.93 0.16
C ILE A 112 1.42 -11.47 1.60
N ALA A 113 0.62 -11.92 2.56
CA ALA A 113 0.74 -11.50 3.95
C ALA A 113 2.08 -11.90 4.57
N ASN A 114 2.58 -13.10 4.28
CA ASN A 114 3.89 -13.54 4.74
C ASN A 114 5.01 -12.67 4.16
N PHE A 115 4.98 -12.37 2.85
CA PHE A 115 5.97 -11.50 2.25
C PHE A 115 5.98 -10.09 2.85
N VAL A 116 4.79 -9.52 3.11
CA VAL A 116 4.63 -8.22 3.77
C VAL A 116 5.25 -8.22 5.17
N LYS A 117 5.00 -9.26 5.97
CA LYS A 117 5.56 -9.41 7.32
C LYS A 117 7.07 -9.65 7.29
N GLU A 118 7.56 -10.53 6.42
CA GLU A 118 8.98 -10.90 6.29
C GLU A 118 9.85 -9.71 5.86
N ASN A 119 9.30 -8.79 5.07
CA ASN A 119 10.00 -7.61 4.60
C ASN A 119 9.77 -6.35 5.46
N ASP A 120 9.00 -6.48 6.54
CA ASP A 120 8.60 -5.41 7.44
C ASP A 120 8.16 -4.13 6.72
N VAL A 121 7.30 -4.28 5.70
CA VAL A 121 6.58 -3.16 5.10
C VAL A 121 5.30 -2.89 5.90
N ASP A 122 4.78 -1.67 5.83
CA ASP A 122 3.68 -1.18 6.68
C ASP A 122 2.29 -1.60 6.19
N GLY A 123 2.18 -2.09 4.95
CA GLY A 123 0.93 -2.56 4.40
C GLY A 123 1.04 -3.08 2.97
N VAL A 124 -0.13 -3.38 2.40
CA VAL A 124 -0.31 -3.88 1.05
C VAL A 124 -1.40 -3.12 0.33
N ASP A 125 -1.22 -2.94 -0.96
CA ASP A 125 -2.19 -2.35 -1.87
C ASP A 125 -2.45 -3.33 -3.01
N ILE A 126 -3.70 -3.56 -3.38
CA ILE A 126 -4.05 -4.45 -4.48
C ILE A 126 -4.58 -3.64 -5.66
N ASP A 127 -3.85 -3.68 -6.77
CA ASP A 127 -4.11 -2.93 -7.99
C ASP A 127 -4.43 -3.91 -9.13
N TRP A 128 -5.58 -4.58 -9.01
CA TRP A 128 -6.09 -5.49 -10.05
C TRP A 128 -6.95 -4.71 -11.03
N GLU A 129 -6.53 -4.67 -12.30
CA GLU A 129 -7.16 -3.91 -13.38
C GLU A 129 -7.81 -4.80 -14.47
N TYR A 130 -9.11 -5.11 -14.44
CA TYR A 130 -10.06 -4.93 -13.34
C TYR A 130 -10.90 -6.19 -13.13
N PRO A 131 -11.32 -6.53 -11.89
CA PRO A 131 -12.27 -7.61 -11.62
C PRO A 131 -13.57 -7.43 -12.40
N GLY A 132 -13.97 -8.47 -13.14
CA GLY A 132 -15.24 -8.49 -13.86
C GLY A 132 -15.29 -7.55 -15.07
N ALA A 133 -14.15 -6.99 -15.50
CA ALA A 133 -14.10 -6.13 -16.68
C ALA A 133 -14.62 -6.89 -17.93
N PRO A 134 -15.72 -6.44 -18.56
CA PRO A 134 -16.38 -7.20 -19.62
C PRO A 134 -15.62 -7.18 -20.96
N ASP A 135 -14.55 -6.40 -21.03
CA ASP A 135 -13.75 -6.12 -22.22
C ASP A 135 -12.24 -6.27 -21.98
N LEU A 136 -11.78 -6.74 -20.81
CA LEU A 136 -10.35 -6.86 -20.50
C LEU A 136 -9.97 -8.26 -19.97
N PRO A 137 -8.96 -8.93 -20.57
CA PRO A 137 -8.49 -8.67 -21.94
C PRO A 137 -9.60 -8.98 -22.96
N ASP A 138 -9.53 -8.34 -24.14
CA ASP A 138 -10.56 -8.45 -25.20
C ASP A 138 -10.93 -9.90 -25.59
N PHE A 139 -9.98 -10.84 -25.44
CA PHE A 139 -10.15 -12.24 -25.82
C PHE A 139 -10.69 -13.15 -24.70
N ASP A 140 -10.69 -12.69 -23.45
CA ASP A 140 -11.19 -13.45 -22.30
C ASP A 140 -11.73 -12.48 -21.21
N PRO A 141 -12.95 -11.95 -21.38
CA PRO A 141 -13.58 -11.04 -20.43
C PRO A 141 -13.64 -11.57 -18.99
N GLY A 142 -13.65 -10.65 -18.03
CA GLY A 142 -13.89 -10.96 -16.62
C GLY A 142 -15.30 -11.48 -16.38
N THR A 143 -15.50 -12.19 -15.26
CA THR A 143 -16.81 -12.77 -14.92
C THR A 143 -17.48 -12.00 -13.78
N GLU A 144 -18.81 -12.12 -13.66
CA GLU A 144 -19.57 -11.46 -12.58
C GLU A 144 -19.16 -11.96 -11.18
N GLU A 145 -18.55 -13.14 -11.07
CA GLU A 145 -18.06 -13.65 -9.78
C GLU A 145 -16.75 -13.00 -9.31
N ASP A 146 -16.02 -12.30 -10.20
CA ASP A 146 -14.73 -11.69 -9.86
C ASP A 146 -14.87 -10.68 -8.72
N GLY A 147 -15.88 -9.80 -8.76
CA GLY A 147 -16.13 -8.79 -7.73
C GLY A 147 -16.38 -9.38 -6.34
N PRO A 148 -17.38 -10.28 -6.16
CA PRO A 148 -17.61 -10.97 -4.89
C PRO A 148 -16.41 -11.80 -4.41
N ASN A 149 -15.70 -12.48 -5.32
CA ASN A 149 -14.50 -13.22 -4.97
C ASN A 149 -13.37 -12.30 -4.51
N TYR A 150 -13.23 -11.13 -5.14
CA TYR A 150 -12.23 -10.13 -4.78
C TYR A 150 -12.48 -9.58 -3.37
N LEU A 151 -13.71 -9.18 -3.04
CA LEU A 151 -14.08 -8.77 -1.69
C LEU A 151 -13.74 -9.86 -0.66
N ALA A 152 -14.09 -11.10 -0.96
CA ALA A 152 -13.87 -12.19 -0.03
C ALA A 152 -12.37 -12.55 0.11
N PHE A 153 -11.55 -12.29 -0.91
CA PHE A 153 -10.09 -12.30 -0.81
C PHE A 153 -9.58 -11.18 0.09
N LEU A 154 -10.05 -9.94 -0.07
CA LEU A 154 -9.63 -8.80 0.77
C LEU A 154 -9.95 -9.01 2.25
N VAL A 155 -11.09 -9.63 2.57
CA VAL A 155 -11.44 -10.02 3.95
C VAL A 155 -10.39 -10.97 4.53
N VAL A 156 -10.00 -12.00 3.78
CA VAL A 156 -8.97 -12.95 4.24
C VAL A 156 -7.61 -12.24 4.40
N LEU A 157 -7.23 -11.41 3.43
CA LEU A 157 -5.96 -10.67 3.47
C LEU A 157 -5.89 -9.72 4.67
N LYS A 158 -6.94 -8.95 4.94
CA LYS A 158 -7.01 -8.04 6.10
C LYS A 158 -6.86 -8.77 7.43
N ASN A 159 -7.51 -9.93 7.58
CA ASN A 159 -7.38 -10.73 8.81
C ASN A 159 -5.97 -11.32 9.02
N LEU A 160 -5.22 -11.56 7.95
CA LEU A 160 -3.84 -12.07 8.02
C LEU A 160 -2.80 -10.98 8.31
N LEU A 161 -3.20 -9.72 8.32
CA LEU A 161 -2.34 -8.53 8.42
C LEU A 161 -2.76 -7.58 9.56
N PRO A 162 -2.88 -8.06 10.82
CA PRO A 162 -3.19 -7.19 11.94
C PRO A 162 -2.12 -6.10 12.11
N GLY A 163 -2.55 -4.85 12.28
CA GLY A 163 -1.64 -3.70 12.43
C GLY A 163 -0.96 -3.23 11.14
N LYS A 164 -1.19 -3.87 10.00
CA LYS A 164 -0.73 -3.44 8.67
C LYS A 164 -1.91 -2.94 7.85
N SER A 165 -1.69 -1.97 6.96
CA SER A 165 -2.76 -1.45 6.10
C SER A 165 -3.04 -2.38 4.91
N VAL A 166 -4.28 -2.42 4.48
CA VAL A 166 -4.76 -3.05 3.25
C VAL A 166 -5.55 -2.00 2.48
N SER A 167 -5.07 -1.62 1.32
CA SER A 167 -5.77 -0.73 0.38
C SER A 167 -5.99 -1.40 -0.97
N ILE A 168 -6.78 -0.74 -1.81
CA ILE A 168 -6.92 -1.10 -3.22
C ILE A 168 -6.81 0.15 -4.09
N ALA A 169 -6.35 -0.02 -5.32
CA ALA A 169 -6.58 0.93 -6.39
C ALA A 169 -7.90 0.58 -7.10
N ALA A 170 -8.74 1.59 -7.36
CA ALA A 170 -10.06 1.42 -7.96
C ALA A 170 -10.25 2.40 -9.13
N PRO A 171 -10.92 1.96 -10.22
CA PRO A 171 -11.07 2.76 -11.44
C PRO A 171 -12.05 3.91 -11.27
N ALA A 172 -11.76 5.07 -11.86
CA ALA A 172 -12.69 6.20 -11.90
C ALA A 172 -13.84 6.03 -12.91
N SER A 173 -13.72 5.09 -13.85
CA SER A 173 -14.75 4.78 -14.83
C SER A 173 -15.89 3.96 -14.21
N TYR A 174 -17.14 4.41 -14.39
CA TYR A 174 -18.33 3.65 -14.00
C TYR A 174 -18.37 2.26 -14.64
N TRP A 175 -17.90 2.16 -15.89
CA TRP A 175 -17.97 0.92 -16.66
C TRP A 175 -17.18 -0.22 -16.00
N TYR A 176 -16.08 0.10 -15.31
CA TYR A 176 -15.24 -0.84 -14.57
C TYR A 176 -15.54 -0.87 -13.06
N LEU A 177 -16.02 0.25 -12.49
CA LEU A 177 -16.30 0.32 -11.05
C LEU A 177 -17.56 -0.45 -10.67
N LYS A 178 -18.58 -0.54 -11.55
CA LYS A 178 -19.89 -1.15 -11.25
C LYS A 178 -19.80 -2.65 -10.87
N GLN A 179 -18.69 -3.30 -11.21
CA GLN A 179 -18.40 -4.71 -10.90
C GLN A 179 -17.81 -4.88 -9.50
N PHE A 180 -17.29 -3.81 -8.89
CA PHE A 180 -16.75 -3.85 -7.54
C PHE A 180 -17.89 -3.75 -6.54
N PRO A 181 -17.99 -4.64 -5.53
CA PRO A 181 -18.84 -4.43 -4.36
C PRO A 181 -18.21 -3.35 -3.45
N ILE A 182 -18.01 -2.15 -3.99
CA ILE A 182 -17.11 -1.11 -3.45
C ILE A 182 -17.53 -0.64 -2.06
N LYS A 183 -18.84 -0.63 -1.77
CA LYS A 183 -19.40 -0.31 -0.45
C LYS A 183 -18.95 -1.31 0.62
N ASP A 184 -18.86 -2.58 0.27
CA ASP A 184 -18.44 -3.62 1.21
C ASP A 184 -16.92 -3.72 1.28
N ILE A 185 -16.22 -3.47 0.17
CA ILE A 185 -14.75 -3.34 0.15
C ILE A 185 -14.29 -2.23 1.11
N ALA A 186 -14.96 -1.07 1.07
CA ALA A 186 -14.65 0.07 1.94
C ALA A 186 -14.81 -0.20 3.45
N LYS A 187 -15.51 -1.28 3.85
CA LYS A 187 -15.60 -1.70 5.25
C LYS A 187 -14.40 -2.53 5.72
N VAL A 188 -13.62 -3.04 4.77
CA VAL A 188 -12.53 -4.01 5.01
C VAL A 188 -11.17 -3.35 4.80
N THR A 189 -11.05 -2.47 3.81
CA THR A 189 -9.81 -1.75 3.50
C THR A 189 -9.65 -0.49 4.36
N ASP A 190 -8.41 -0.09 4.63
CA ASP A 190 -8.12 1.12 5.41
C ASP A 190 -8.35 2.39 4.58
N TYR A 191 -8.10 2.30 3.27
CA TYR A 191 -8.41 3.34 2.29
C TYR A 191 -8.54 2.74 0.88
N ILE A 192 -9.08 3.54 -0.04
CA ILE A 192 -9.19 3.21 -1.46
C ILE A 192 -8.49 4.33 -2.23
N VAL A 193 -7.50 3.97 -3.03
CA VAL A 193 -6.89 4.88 -4.00
C VAL A 193 -7.82 4.90 -5.22
N TYR A 194 -8.53 6.01 -5.39
CA TYR A 194 -9.45 6.16 -6.52
C TYR A 194 -8.70 6.83 -7.68
N MET A 195 -8.46 6.08 -8.76
CA MET A 195 -7.61 6.49 -9.88
C MET A 195 -8.33 7.48 -10.79
N THR A 196 -8.48 8.72 -10.35
CA THR A 196 -9.16 9.81 -11.09
C THR A 196 -8.24 10.50 -12.11
N TYR A 197 -7.46 9.70 -12.81
CA TYR A 197 -6.64 10.02 -13.97
C TYR A 197 -6.94 8.98 -15.05
N ASP A 198 -6.36 9.10 -16.24
CA ASP A 198 -6.67 8.25 -17.40
C ASP A 198 -8.18 8.18 -17.72
N LEU A 199 -8.90 9.27 -17.46
CA LEU A 199 -10.33 9.37 -17.80
C LEU A 199 -10.54 9.31 -19.32
N HIS A 200 -9.54 9.78 -20.06
CA HIS A 200 -9.52 9.84 -21.51
C HIS A 200 -8.11 9.63 -22.04
N GLY A 201 -7.99 8.99 -23.20
CA GLY A 201 -6.69 8.74 -23.84
C GLY A 201 -6.86 8.17 -25.24
N GLN A 202 -5.76 7.74 -25.87
CA GLN A 202 -5.79 7.21 -27.25
C GLN A 202 -6.81 6.07 -27.44
N TRP A 203 -7.08 5.29 -26.38
CA TRP A 203 -8.07 4.21 -26.39
C TRP A 203 -9.51 4.68 -26.64
N ASP A 204 -9.78 5.98 -26.61
CA ASP A 204 -11.08 6.55 -26.98
C ASP A 204 -11.23 6.80 -28.48
N ALA A 205 -10.17 6.62 -29.27
CA ALA A 205 -10.23 6.80 -30.71
C ALA A 205 -11.28 5.86 -31.32
N HIS A 206 -12.31 6.47 -31.91
CA HIS A 206 -13.47 5.82 -32.52
C HIS A 206 -14.37 5.02 -31.55
N ASN A 207 -14.26 5.25 -30.24
CA ASN A 207 -15.10 4.56 -29.25
C ASN A 207 -16.36 5.38 -28.92
N SER A 208 -17.51 4.94 -29.43
CA SER A 208 -18.79 5.64 -29.18
C SER A 208 -19.22 5.61 -27.72
N ASN A 209 -18.72 4.67 -26.91
CA ASN A 209 -19.12 4.50 -25.51
C ASN A 209 -18.38 5.44 -24.55
N SER A 210 -17.20 5.95 -24.93
CA SER A 210 -16.43 6.91 -24.13
C SER A 210 -16.52 8.36 -24.65
N GLN A 211 -17.20 8.57 -25.79
CA GLN A 211 -17.21 9.83 -26.54
C GLN A 211 -18.62 10.40 -26.77
N GLU A 212 -19.48 10.35 -25.75
CA GLU A 212 -20.85 10.91 -25.84
C GLU A 212 -20.82 12.38 -26.30
N GLY A 213 -21.69 12.83 -27.21
CA GLY A 213 -21.66 14.20 -27.73
C GLY A 213 -20.53 14.52 -28.73
N CYS A 214 -19.66 13.58 -29.07
CA CYS A 214 -18.71 13.68 -30.17
C CYS A 214 -19.24 12.90 -31.39
N ASN A 215 -19.76 13.60 -32.41
CA ASN A 215 -20.38 12.96 -33.58
C ASN A 215 -19.41 12.07 -34.40
N THR A 216 -18.10 12.28 -34.26
CA THR A 216 -17.06 11.51 -34.94
C THR A 216 -16.48 10.38 -34.08
N TYR A 217 -16.90 10.28 -32.81
CA TYR A 217 -16.33 9.41 -31.78
C TYR A 217 -14.81 9.49 -31.66
N ASN A 218 -14.20 10.63 -32.01
CA ASN A 218 -12.76 10.77 -32.13
C ASN A 218 -12.21 12.08 -31.54
N CYS A 219 -12.91 12.68 -30.58
CA CYS A 219 -12.54 13.99 -30.02
C CYS A 219 -11.48 13.83 -28.90
N LEU A 220 -10.49 14.72 -28.84
CA LEU A 220 -9.53 14.78 -27.73
C LEU A 220 -10.24 15.27 -26.46
N ARG A 221 -9.97 14.59 -25.35
CA ARG A 221 -10.47 14.97 -24.02
C ARG A 221 -9.36 14.91 -22.99
N SER A 222 -9.47 15.74 -21.96
CA SER A 222 -8.47 15.79 -20.91
C SER A 222 -8.58 14.58 -19.99
N GLN A 223 -7.49 13.82 -19.86
CA GLN A 223 -7.39 12.66 -18.97
C GLN A 223 -7.55 13.00 -17.48
N VAL A 224 -7.50 14.28 -17.14
CA VAL A 224 -7.63 14.82 -15.78
C VAL A 224 -8.81 15.78 -15.67
N ASN A 225 -9.86 15.72 -16.49
CA ASN A 225 -10.95 16.71 -16.45
C ASN A 225 -11.65 16.78 -15.08
N LEU A 226 -11.57 17.92 -14.35
CA LEU A 226 -12.17 18.06 -13.02
C LEU A 226 -13.68 17.85 -13.00
N THR A 227 -14.40 18.16 -14.09
CA THR A 227 -15.84 17.92 -14.12
C THR A 227 -16.16 16.43 -14.15
N GLU A 228 -15.36 15.65 -14.89
CA GLU A 228 -15.47 14.20 -14.93
C GLU A 228 -14.86 13.57 -13.68
N THR A 229 -13.75 14.08 -13.15
CA THR A 229 -13.25 13.73 -11.81
C THR A 229 -14.32 13.98 -10.75
N ARG A 230 -15.06 15.09 -10.81
CA ARG A 230 -16.21 15.38 -9.93
C ARG A 230 -17.33 14.37 -10.14
N GLN A 231 -17.59 13.96 -11.37
CA GLN A 231 -18.57 12.93 -11.65
C GLN A 231 -18.11 11.57 -11.15
N SER A 232 -16.87 11.13 -11.38
CA SER A 232 -16.29 9.91 -10.82
C SER A 232 -16.29 9.91 -9.29
N LEU A 233 -15.85 11.01 -8.67
CA LEU A 233 -15.93 11.19 -7.22
C LEU A 233 -17.39 11.23 -6.75
N ALA A 234 -18.30 11.85 -7.50
CA ALA A 234 -19.73 11.79 -7.23
C ALA A 234 -20.30 10.39 -7.49
N MET A 235 -19.75 9.59 -8.40
CA MET A 235 -20.18 8.23 -8.70
C MET A 235 -19.83 7.34 -7.52
N ILE A 236 -18.60 7.35 -7.01
CA ILE A 236 -18.24 6.56 -5.81
C ILE A 236 -18.90 7.09 -4.52
N THR A 237 -19.09 8.41 -4.37
CA THR A 237 -19.70 8.99 -3.15
C THR A 237 -21.23 8.98 -3.16
N LYS A 238 -21.87 9.05 -4.33
CA LYS A 238 -23.32 8.85 -4.48
C LYS A 238 -23.66 7.40 -4.82
N ALA A 239 -22.66 6.53 -4.95
CA ALA A 239 -22.87 5.19 -5.47
C ALA A 239 -23.91 4.37 -4.69
N GLY A 240 -24.98 3.84 -5.27
CA GLY A 240 -25.40 3.96 -6.65
C GLY A 240 -24.31 3.97 -7.72
N VAL A 241 -24.24 5.00 -8.57
CA VAL A 241 -25.24 6.02 -8.99
C VAL A 241 -24.95 6.30 -10.48
N PRO A 242 -25.95 6.65 -11.33
CA PRO A 242 -25.77 6.91 -12.76
C PRO A 242 -25.54 8.40 -13.12
N GLY A 243 -24.93 8.62 -14.29
CA GLY A 243 -24.12 9.79 -14.66
C GLY A 243 -24.47 10.53 -15.97
N GLU A 244 -25.65 11.16 -16.09
CA GLU A 244 -26.13 11.59 -17.41
C GLU A 244 -25.80 13.02 -17.86
N LYS A 245 -24.96 13.81 -17.15
CA LYS A 245 -24.63 15.19 -17.59
C LYS A 245 -23.24 15.65 -17.14
N VAL A 246 -22.30 15.73 -18.09
CA VAL A 246 -21.40 16.87 -18.45
C VAL A 246 -20.07 16.38 -19.07
N ILE A 247 -19.67 17.01 -20.20
CA ILE A 247 -18.38 16.88 -20.92
C ILE A 247 -17.87 18.29 -21.24
N VAL A 248 -16.55 18.55 -21.15
CA VAL A 248 -15.83 19.57 -21.95
C VAL A 248 -14.35 19.20 -22.10
N GLY A 249 -13.88 19.07 -23.35
CA GLY A 249 -12.48 19.16 -23.79
C GLY A 249 -12.44 19.93 -25.13
N PRO A 250 -11.27 20.44 -25.59
CA PRO A 250 -11.18 21.21 -26.83
C PRO A 250 -11.52 20.39 -28.10
N ASP A 251 -12.02 21.04 -29.15
CA ASP A 251 -12.34 20.46 -30.48
C ASP A 251 -11.07 20.04 -31.26
N CYS A 252 -10.34 19.06 -30.75
CA CYS A 252 -9.24 18.39 -31.45
C CYS A 252 -9.60 16.90 -31.62
N VAL A 253 -8.90 16.18 -32.50
CA VAL A 253 -9.18 14.76 -32.76
C VAL A 253 -7.96 13.88 -32.45
N TYR A 254 -8.18 12.65 -31.97
CA TYR A 254 -7.10 11.66 -31.90
C TYR A 254 -6.62 11.31 -33.32
N THR A 255 -5.33 11.05 -33.46
CA THR A 255 -4.73 10.53 -34.70
C THR A 255 -4.15 9.14 -34.44
N GLY A 256 -4.40 8.20 -35.36
CA GLY A 256 -4.08 6.78 -35.16
C GLY A 256 -5.34 5.94 -34.90
N ASP A 257 -5.18 4.75 -34.35
CA ASP A 257 -6.29 3.89 -33.90
C ASP A 257 -6.26 3.71 -32.37
N ARG A 258 -7.23 2.95 -31.82
CA ARG A 258 -7.36 2.70 -30.37
C ARG A 258 -6.07 2.20 -29.71
N LEU A 259 -5.28 1.40 -30.42
CA LEU A 259 -4.08 0.72 -29.92
C LEU A 259 -2.79 1.42 -30.37
N ASN A 260 -2.85 2.22 -31.42
CA ASN A 260 -1.70 2.86 -32.06
C ASN A 260 -1.89 4.37 -32.12
N SER A 261 -1.33 5.10 -31.17
CA SER A 261 -1.28 6.57 -31.22
C SER A 261 -0.21 7.06 -32.21
N ASN A 262 -0.55 8.07 -33.01
CA ASN A 262 0.44 8.79 -33.83
C ASN A 262 1.14 9.93 -33.07
N ALA A 263 0.79 10.19 -31.81
CA ALA A 263 1.45 11.20 -31.00
C ALA A 263 2.94 10.86 -30.82
N LYS A 264 3.79 11.89 -30.79
CA LYS A 264 5.21 11.67 -30.56
C LYS A 264 5.45 11.06 -29.17
N LYS A 265 6.24 9.99 -29.14
CA LYS A 265 6.66 9.34 -27.90
C LYS A 265 7.46 10.30 -27.02
N GLY A 266 7.24 10.25 -25.71
CA GLY A 266 8.15 10.83 -24.74
C GLY A 266 9.56 10.26 -24.90
N LYS A 267 10.57 11.08 -24.63
CA LYS A 267 11.99 10.72 -24.74
C LYS A 267 12.37 9.64 -23.73
N CYS A 268 11.81 9.69 -22.53
CA CYS A 268 12.09 8.78 -21.43
C CYS A 268 10.96 7.77 -21.22
N THR A 269 9.69 8.19 -21.30
CA THR A 269 8.55 7.28 -21.17
C THR A 269 8.45 6.30 -22.34
N GLY A 270 8.87 6.71 -23.55
CA GLY A 270 8.94 5.83 -24.72
C GLY A 270 7.59 5.38 -25.28
N THR A 271 6.49 5.93 -24.78
CA THR A 271 5.11 5.55 -25.10
C THR A 271 4.40 6.72 -25.79
N ALA A 272 3.70 6.42 -26.88
CA ALA A 272 2.96 7.43 -27.63
C ALA A 272 1.65 7.74 -26.89
N GLY A 273 1.33 9.02 -26.72
CA GLY A 273 0.18 9.45 -25.91
C GLY A 273 0.44 9.55 -24.41
N TYR A 274 1.68 9.31 -23.94
CA TYR A 274 2.06 9.38 -22.53
C TYR A 274 3.36 10.17 -22.34
N LEU A 275 3.30 11.24 -21.55
CA LEU A 275 4.45 12.09 -21.19
C LEU A 275 4.53 12.23 -19.68
N ALA A 276 5.75 12.19 -19.15
CA ALA A 276 6.02 12.48 -17.75
C ALA A 276 5.97 13.99 -17.46
N ASP A 277 5.65 14.38 -16.23
CA ASP A 277 5.68 15.79 -15.78
C ASP A 277 7.05 16.44 -16.04
N ALA A 278 8.15 15.69 -15.85
CA ALA A 278 9.50 16.13 -16.14
C ALA A 278 9.74 16.45 -17.63
N GLU A 279 9.16 15.66 -18.54
CA GLU A 279 9.28 15.87 -19.99
C GLU A 279 8.45 17.07 -20.44
N ILE A 280 7.25 17.23 -19.89
CA ILE A 280 6.39 18.40 -20.12
C ILE A 280 7.12 19.67 -19.65
N ALA A 281 7.77 19.63 -18.48
CA ALA A 281 8.56 20.75 -17.98
C ALA A 281 9.76 21.09 -18.88
N GLU A 282 10.45 20.09 -19.45
CA GLU A 282 11.52 20.30 -20.45
C GLU A 282 10.98 20.99 -21.71
N ILE A 283 9.81 20.57 -22.22
CA ILE A 283 9.15 21.20 -23.38
C ILE A 283 8.79 22.65 -23.08
N ILE A 284 8.17 22.93 -21.93
CA ILE A 284 7.74 24.28 -21.54
C ILE A 284 8.94 25.23 -21.37
N LYS A 285 10.08 24.72 -20.89
CA LYS A 285 11.30 25.51 -20.71
C LYS A 285 11.89 26.01 -22.03
N ASP A 286 11.67 25.29 -23.12
CA ASP A 286 12.05 25.74 -24.47
C ASP A 286 10.88 26.47 -25.14
N SER A 287 10.86 27.80 -25.02
CA SER A 287 9.80 28.63 -25.58
C SER A 287 9.62 28.50 -27.10
N CYS A 288 10.64 28.02 -27.83
CA CYS A 288 10.53 27.80 -29.28
C CYS A 288 9.62 26.61 -29.62
N ARG A 289 9.43 25.68 -28.69
CA ARG A 289 8.58 24.50 -28.85
C ARG A 289 7.14 24.77 -28.46
N VAL A 290 6.89 25.75 -27.59
CA VAL A 290 5.55 26.06 -27.07
C VAL A 290 4.75 26.86 -28.11
N VAL A 291 3.67 26.27 -28.60
CA VAL A 291 2.70 26.97 -29.46
C VAL A 291 1.67 27.70 -28.62
N LYS A 292 1.13 27.03 -27.59
CA LYS A 292 0.14 27.61 -26.67
C LYS A 292 0.16 26.86 -25.34
N SER A 293 0.07 27.58 -24.23
CA SER A 293 -0.15 26.99 -22.90
C SER A 293 -1.20 27.79 -22.14
N TYR A 294 -2.17 27.10 -21.54
CA TYR A 294 -3.27 27.74 -20.80
C TYR A 294 -3.91 26.75 -19.83
N VAL A 295 -4.57 27.29 -18.80
CA VAL A 295 -5.47 26.52 -17.93
C VAL A 295 -6.86 26.55 -18.57
N ASP A 296 -7.43 25.38 -18.84
CA ASP A 296 -8.84 25.29 -19.19
C ASP A 296 -9.67 25.43 -17.91
N THR A 297 -10.32 26.58 -17.76
CA THR A 297 -11.13 26.92 -16.58
C THR A 297 -12.32 25.99 -16.39
N THR A 298 -12.78 25.32 -17.45
CA THR A 298 -13.95 24.42 -17.39
C THR A 298 -13.58 23.07 -16.81
N SER A 299 -12.46 22.50 -17.25
CA SER A 299 -11.93 21.23 -16.75
C SER A 299 -10.96 21.41 -15.58
N ASN A 300 -10.57 22.64 -15.22
CA ASN A 300 -9.53 22.93 -14.23
C ASN A 300 -8.24 22.10 -14.49
N GLY A 301 -7.90 21.90 -15.75
CA GLY A 301 -6.69 21.19 -16.21
C GLY A 301 -5.79 22.13 -17.01
N ASP A 302 -4.49 21.81 -17.03
CA ASP A 302 -3.52 22.54 -17.83
C ASP A 302 -3.41 21.90 -19.22
N VAL A 303 -3.33 22.74 -20.25
CA VAL A 303 -3.20 22.32 -21.64
C VAL A 303 -1.95 22.94 -22.23
N LEU A 304 -1.16 22.11 -22.92
CA LEU A 304 0.01 22.51 -23.68
C LEU A 304 -0.12 22.03 -25.13
N ILE A 305 0.05 22.95 -26.07
CA ILE A 305 0.21 22.69 -27.49
C ILE A 305 1.67 23.01 -27.84
N TYR A 306 2.38 22.07 -28.45
CA TYR A 306 3.81 22.18 -28.68
C TYR A 306 4.23 21.54 -30.03
N ASP A 307 5.45 21.82 -30.47
CA ASP A 307 6.05 21.27 -31.70
C ASP A 307 5.15 21.35 -32.95
N LYS A 308 4.32 22.42 -33.04
CA LYS A 308 3.27 22.73 -34.04
C LYS A 308 1.88 22.18 -33.69
N ASP A 309 1.72 20.87 -33.57
CA ASP A 309 0.43 20.19 -33.51
C ASP A 309 0.31 19.10 -32.42
N GLU A 310 1.35 18.89 -31.62
CA GLU A 310 1.28 18.00 -30.46
C GLU A 310 0.48 18.66 -29.33
N TRP A 311 -0.32 17.86 -28.62
CA TRP A 311 -1.22 18.33 -27.56
C TRP A 311 -1.11 17.44 -26.32
N VAL A 312 -1.02 18.05 -25.13
CA VAL A 312 -1.03 17.33 -23.87
C VAL A 312 -1.88 18.06 -22.83
N GLY A 313 -2.74 17.30 -22.15
CA GLY A 313 -3.48 17.70 -20.96
C GLY A 313 -2.79 17.15 -19.71
N TYR A 314 -2.47 18.03 -18.76
CA TYR A 314 -1.71 17.68 -17.55
C TYR A 314 -2.17 18.52 -16.35
N MET A 315 -1.55 18.33 -15.19
CA MET A 315 -1.78 19.17 -14.02
C MET A 315 -0.49 19.83 -13.54
N SER A 316 -0.40 21.14 -13.66
CA SER A 316 0.67 21.93 -13.06
C SER A 316 0.59 21.90 -11.54
N ALA A 317 1.67 22.29 -10.85
CA ALA A 317 1.69 22.40 -9.40
C ALA A 317 0.58 23.32 -8.86
N ALA A 318 0.21 24.37 -9.61
CA ALA A 318 -0.88 25.27 -9.24
C ALA A 318 -2.26 24.59 -9.32
N SER A 319 -2.51 23.81 -10.37
CA SER A 319 -3.74 23.03 -10.53
C SER A 319 -3.82 21.90 -9.49
N LYS A 320 -2.72 21.18 -9.25
CA LYS A 320 -2.59 20.18 -8.17
C LYS A 320 -3.00 20.78 -6.82
N LYS A 321 -2.39 21.92 -6.42
CA LYS A 321 -2.73 22.62 -5.17
C LYS A 321 -4.20 23.02 -5.07
N THR A 322 -4.77 23.49 -6.17
CA THR A 322 -6.20 23.86 -6.24
C THR A 322 -7.09 22.64 -6.00
N ARG A 323 -6.76 21.49 -6.60
CA ARG A 323 -7.52 20.24 -6.41
C ARG A 323 -7.35 19.64 -5.03
N THR A 324 -6.15 19.63 -4.47
CA THR A 324 -5.93 19.22 -3.06
C THR A 324 -6.85 19.99 -2.12
N SER A 325 -6.90 21.32 -2.27
CA SER A 325 -7.78 22.18 -1.45
C SER A 325 -9.26 21.83 -1.62
N LEU A 326 -9.67 21.47 -2.84
CA LEU A 326 -11.05 21.08 -3.15
C LEU A 326 -11.40 19.71 -2.54
N TYR A 327 -10.48 18.74 -2.60
CA TYR A 327 -10.67 17.41 -2.03
C TYR A 327 -10.78 17.47 -0.50
N ALA A 328 -9.94 18.29 0.14
CA ALA A 328 -10.07 18.62 1.56
C ALA A 328 -11.44 19.25 1.87
N ALA A 329 -11.92 20.20 1.06
CA ALA A 329 -13.23 20.83 1.25
C ALA A 329 -14.43 19.87 1.05
N TRP A 330 -14.23 18.78 0.33
CA TRP A 330 -15.19 17.67 0.21
C TRP A 330 -15.04 16.62 1.32
N GLY A 331 -14.08 16.77 2.23
CA GLY A 331 -13.85 15.83 3.32
C GLY A 331 -13.35 14.47 2.83
N LEU A 332 -12.56 14.44 1.75
CA LEU A 332 -11.88 13.23 1.29
C LEU A 332 -10.70 12.90 2.21
N GLY A 333 -10.25 11.64 2.19
CA GLY A 333 -9.18 11.17 3.06
C GLY A 333 -7.80 11.73 2.72
N GLY A 334 -7.59 12.19 1.49
CA GLY A 334 -6.27 12.58 1.01
C GLY A 334 -6.11 12.71 -0.50
N THR A 335 -4.85 12.73 -0.94
CA THR A 335 -4.43 12.75 -2.36
C THR A 335 -3.46 11.61 -2.66
N SER A 336 -3.43 11.17 -3.92
CA SER A 336 -2.46 10.22 -4.44
C SER A 336 -1.82 10.75 -5.72
N ASP A 337 -0.50 10.60 -5.82
CA ASP A 337 0.26 10.87 -7.05
C ASP A 337 0.68 9.54 -7.70
N TRP A 338 0.33 9.37 -8.96
CA TRP A 338 0.94 8.40 -9.87
C TRP A 338 1.80 9.18 -10.88
N ALA A 339 3.13 9.13 -10.83
CA ALA A 339 4.02 8.51 -9.84
C ALA A 339 5.19 9.47 -9.51
N SER A 340 5.89 9.27 -8.39
CA SER A 340 6.92 10.19 -7.90
C SER A 340 8.10 10.33 -8.85
N ASP A 341 8.49 9.24 -9.49
CA ASP A 341 9.64 9.15 -10.39
C ASP A 341 9.41 9.84 -11.75
N LEU A 342 8.19 10.28 -12.05
CA LEU A 342 7.82 10.97 -13.27
C LEU A 342 7.92 12.51 -13.14
N GLN A 343 8.09 13.02 -11.92
CA GLN A 343 7.95 14.44 -11.62
C GLN A 343 9.17 15.27 -12.04
N THR A 344 10.38 14.75 -11.83
CA THR A 344 11.63 15.49 -12.07
C THR A 344 12.78 14.58 -12.47
N TYR A 345 13.76 15.13 -13.20
CA TYR A 345 15.03 14.45 -13.44
C TYR A 345 15.91 14.47 -12.19
N HIS A 346 16.55 13.34 -11.89
CA HIS A 346 17.49 13.20 -10.78
C HIS A 346 18.92 12.97 -11.28
N ASP A 347 19.87 13.64 -10.61
CA ASP A 347 21.27 13.26 -10.70
C ASP A 347 21.47 11.87 -10.09
N VAL A 348 22.46 11.13 -10.59
CA VAL A 348 22.79 9.81 -10.07
C VAL A 348 23.22 9.90 -8.60
N PRO A 349 22.80 8.96 -7.72
CA PRO A 349 23.29 8.91 -6.35
C PRO A 349 24.81 8.72 -6.30
N LYS A 350 25.47 9.45 -5.41
CA LYS A 350 26.91 9.25 -5.13
C LYS A 350 27.13 7.91 -4.42
N PRO A 351 28.28 7.25 -4.63
CA PRO A 351 29.47 7.71 -5.33
C PRO A 351 29.47 7.43 -6.84
N ALA A 352 28.43 6.82 -7.38
CA ALA A 352 28.33 6.58 -8.82
C ALA A 352 28.40 7.90 -9.59
N THR A 353 29.10 7.88 -10.73
CA THR A 353 29.36 9.06 -11.56
C THR A 353 28.44 9.14 -12.78
N SER A 354 27.71 8.06 -13.09
CA SER A 354 26.71 8.03 -14.16
C SER A 354 25.63 6.98 -13.87
N TRP A 355 24.42 7.23 -14.37
CA TRP A 355 23.32 6.26 -14.32
C TRP A 355 23.65 4.96 -15.06
N ALA A 356 24.47 5.00 -16.12
CA ALA A 356 24.88 3.81 -16.84
C ALA A 356 25.67 2.84 -15.94
N ASN A 357 26.67 3.35 -15.20
CA ASN A 357 27.41 2.54 -14.22
C ASN A 357 26.49 2.09 -13.08
N PHE A 358 25.65 3.00 -12.57
CA PHE A 358 24.70 2.70 -11.49
C PHE A 358 23.80 1.50 -11.83
N ILE A 359 23.15 1.55 -13.00
CA ILE A 359 22.24 0.51 -13.48
C ILE A 359 22.99 -0.80 -13.72
N GLN A 360 24.22 -0.75 -14.24
CA GLN A 360 25.02 -1.95 -14.45
C GLN A 360 25.33 -2.68 -13.13
N LEU A 361 25.74 -1.95 -12.10
CA LEU A 361 26.02 -2.51 -10.77
C LEU A 361 24.75 -3.07 -10.12
N ALA A 362 23.65 -2.31 -10.15
CA ALA A 362 22.37 -2.75 -9.60
C ALA A 362 21.88 -4.04 -10.28
N ARG A 363 22.00 -4.13 -11.61
CA ARG A 363 21.63 -5.34 -12.37
C ARG A 363 22.52 -6.53 -12.06
N ALA A 364 23.79 -6.30 -11.69
CA ALA A 364 24.70 -7.35 -11.24
C ALA A 364 24.42 -7.81 -9.79
N GLY A 365 23.48 -7.19 -9.09
CA GLY A 365 23.20 -7.44 -7.67
C GLY A 365 24.21 -6.79 -6.72
N GLU A 366 25.06 -5.89 -7.23
CA GLU A 366 25.97 -5.07 -6.42
C GLU A 366 25.25 -3.81 -5.94
N ASP A 367 25.68 -3.24 -4.81
CA ASP A 367 25.16 -1.95 -4.33
C ASP A 367 25.91 -0.80 -5.03
N PRO A 368 25.27 -0.05 -5.95
CA PRO A 368 25.93 1.03 -6.70
C PRO A 368 26.30 2.24 -5.84
N LYS A 369 25.82 2.27 -4.59
CA LYS A 369 26.16 3.29 -3.59
C LYS A 369 27.36 2.89 -2.73
N THR A 370 27.93 1.71 -2.94
CA THR A 370 29.17 1.31 -2.28
C THR A 370 30.35 2.12 -2.80
N ASP A 371 31.02 2.82 -1.89
CA ASP A 371 32.27 3.51 -2.20
C ASP A 371 33.46 2.53 -2.12
N HIS A 372 33.79 1.92 -3.26
CA HIS A 372 34.95 1.02 -3.38
C HIS A 372 36.31 1.73 -3.23
N THR A 373 36.34 3.05 -3.01
CA THR A 373 37.59 3.78 -2.70
C THR A 373 37.92 3.75 -1.20
N ARG A 374 36.97 3.36 -0.35
CA ARG A 374 37.18 3.18 1.09
C ARG A 374 37.79 1.80 1.37
N ASN A 375 39.10 1.76 1.58
CA ASN A 375 39.84 0.55 1.94
C ASN A 375 39.93 0.44 3.48
N GLY A 376 39.53 -0.68 4.10
CA GLY A 376 39.66 -0.95 5.55
C GLY A 376 38.52 -1.81 6.13
N ASN A 377 38.77 -2.55 7.21
CA ASN A 377 37.75 -3.35 7.92
C ASN A 377 37.01 -2.47 8.95
N TRP A 378 36.12 -1.59 8.48
CA TRP A 378 35.48 -0.55 9.29
C TRP A 378 34.45 -1.07 10.33
N THR A 379 34.13 -2.36 10.30
CA THR A 379 33.15 -3.00 11.19
C THR A 379 33.74 -3.56 12.49
N ASP A 380 35.07 -3.56 12.64
CA ASP A 380 35.79 -4.07 13.83
C ASP A 380 36.37 -2.96 14.73
N PHE A 381 36.13 -1.68 14.42
CA PHE A 381 36.65 -0.58 15.23
C PHE A 381 35.72 -0.30 16.43
N ASP A 382 36.18 -0.62 17.63
CA ASP A 382 35.59 -0.11 18.88
C ASP A 382 36.42 1.07 19.43
N CYS A 383 35.97 1.66 20.54
CA CYS A 383 36.65 2.80 21.16
C CYS A 383 38.04 2.44 21.73
N THR A 384 38.44 1.17 21.68
CA THR A 384 39.74 0.67 22.13
C THR A 384 40.68 0.37 20.97
N ASP A 385 40.22 0.49 19.73
CA ASP A 385 41.05 0.23 18.56
C ASP A 385 42.17 1.26 18.44
N SER A 386 43.39 0.76 18.20
CA SER A 386 44.62 1.54 18.08
C SER A 386 44.55 2.69 17.06
N SER A 387 43.68 2.61 16.04
CA SER A 387 43.46 3.70 15.09
C SER A 387 42.65 4.85 15.68
N VAL A 388 41.66 4.56 16.52
CA VAL A 388 40.86 5.53 17.27
C VAL A 388 41.72 6.14 18.38
N GLU A 389 42.49 5.31 19.08
CA GLU A 389 43.45 5.74 20.11
C GLU A 389 44.57 6.61 19.52
N SER A 390 45.10 6.29 18.34
CA SER A 390 46.16 7.08 17.68
C SER A 390 45.64 8.36 17.00
N THR A 391 44.37 8.37 16.58
CA THR A 391 43.72 9.56 16.02
C THR A 391 43.26 10.52 17.12
N THR A 392 42.85 10.02 18.28
CA THR A 392 42.36 10.86 19.37
C THR A 392 43.42 11.13 20.43
N HIS A 393 44.43 10.27 20.60
CA HIS A 393 45.37 10.23 21.72
C HIS A 393 44.69 10.15 23.10
N PHE A 394 43.40 9.76 23.16
CA PHE A 394 42.62 9.63 24.39
C PHE A 394 42.11 8.19 24.49
N GLY A 395 42.61 7.46 25.50
CA GLY A 395 42.74 6.01 25.44
C GLY A 395 41.54 5.17 25.88
N GLY A 396 41.64 3.88 25.53
CA GLY A 396 40.80 2.77 26.00
C GLY A 396 40.85 2.51 27.53
N GLN A 397 41.42 3.41 28.33
CA GLN A 397 41.46 3.31 29.80
C GLN A 397 40.26 3.98 30.50
N GLN A 398 39.47 4.81 29.81
CA GLN A 398 38.29 5.47 30.39
C GLN A 398 37.05 4.56 30.44
N GLY A 399 37.08 3.37 29.82
CA GLY A 399 35.98 2.40 29.92
C GLY A 399 34.63 2.92 29.39
N CYS A 400 34.64 3.79 28.39
CA CYS A 400 33.43 4.41 27.80
C CYS A 400 32.53 3.41 27.03
N GLY A 401 32.92 2.14 26.90
CA GLY A 401 32.11 1.10 26.27
C GLY A 401 30.95 0.57 27.13
N ASP A 402 30.96 0.86 28.44
CA ASP A 402 29.87 0.50 29.35
C ASP A 402 28.95 1.71 29.58
N LEU A 403 27.71 1.59 29.09
CA LEU A 403 26.70 2.65 29.13
C LEU A 403 26.03 2.83 30.50
N THR A 404 26.32 1.94 31.46
CA THR A 404 25.66 1.95 32.78
C THR A 404 26.52 2.59 33.88
N THR A 405 27.84 2.60 33.69
CA THR A 405 28.82 3.19 34.61
C THR A 405 29.13 4.63 34.20
N GLY A 406 29.39 5.53 35.16
CA GLY A 406 29.72 6.94 34.87
C GLY A 406 31.20 7.14 34.51
N SER A 407 31.76 6.23 33.72
CA SER A 407 33.20 6.07 33.50
C SER A 407 33.76 7.05 32.45
N CYS A 408 32.92 7.60 31.58
CA CYS A 408 33.34 8.49 30.50
C CYS A 408 33.35 9.97 30.94
N SER A 409 34.52 10.62 30.89
CA SER A 409 34.68 12.02 31.32
C SER A 409 35.14 12.94 30.18
N THR A 410 34.69 14.20 30.23
CA THR A 410 35.19 15.25 29.34
C THR A 410 36.64 15.57 29.69
N VAL A 411 37.42 15.94 28.68
CA VAL A 411 38.84 16.25 28.82
C VAL A 411 39.14 17.68 28.38
N GLU A 412 40.07 18.32 29.07
CA GLU A 412 40.64 19.60 28.66
C GLU A 412 41.89 19.37 27.80
N CYS A 413 42.01 20.11 26.71
CA CYS A 413 43.17 20.06 25.82
C CYS A 413 44.36 20.73 26.51
N GLU A 414 45.38 19.95 26.87
CA GLU A 414 46.64 20.50 27.35
C GLU A 414 47.34 21.31 26.25
N LYS A 415 48.07 22.36 26.65
CA LYS A 415 48.80 23.24 25.74
C LYS A 415 49.84 22.43 24.96
N GLY A 416 49.57 22.16 23.69
CA GLY A 416 50.46 21.40 22.79
C GLY A 416 49.83 20.15 22.16
N ALA A 417 48.54 19.88 22.35
CA ALA A 417 47.87 18.74 21.71
C ALA A 417 47.52 18.93 20.21
N ASP A 418 47.94 20.04 19.60
CA ASP A 418 47.91 20.22 18.14
C ASP A 418 49.04 19.38 17.51
N SER A 419 48.68 18.24 16.93
CA SER A 419 49.57 17.36 16.17
C SER A 419 49.00 17.08 14.79
N ASP A 420 49.78 16.42 13.92
CA ASP A 420 49.34 16.07 12.56
C ASP A 420 48.14 15.11 12.53
N THR A 421 47.78 14.47 13.66
CA THR A 421 46.66 13.51 13.74
C THR A 421 45.59 13.85 14.79
N SER A 422 45.77 14.88 15.62
CA SER A 422 44.83 15.27 16.69
C SER A 422 44.89 16.77 16.98
N GLY A 423 43.78 17.34 17.43
CA GLY A 423 43.65 18.77 17.70
C GLY A 423 42.28 19.14 18.30
N PRO A 424 41.87 20.41 18.27
CA PRO A 424 40.69 20.91 18.98
C PRO A 424 39.39 20.26 18.50
N ALA A 425 39.35 19.79 17.24
CA ALA A 425 38.21 19.05 16.70
C ALA A 425 38.08 17.63 17.32
N ALA A 426 39.19 16.95 17.59
CA ALA A 426 39.16 15.64 18.25
C ALA A 426 38.67 15.77 19.70
N GLN A 427 39.10 16.82 20.40
CA GLN A 427 38.58 17.15 21.73
C GLN A 427 37.08 17.45 21.71
N PHE A 428 36.61 18.23 20.72
CA PHE A 428 35.19 18.54 20.58
C PHE A 428 34.36 17.27 20.36
N ILE A 429 34.81 16.38 19.47
CA ILE A 429 34.15 15.10 19.20
C ILE A 429 34.14 14.22 20.46
N TRP A 430 35.27 14.10 21.16
CA TRP A 430 35.34 13.32 22.40
C TRP A 430 34.42 13.87 23.50
N ASN A 431 34.46 15.17 23.75
CA ASN A 431 33.62 15.80 24.76
C ASN A 431 32.13 15.70 24.42
N SER A 432 31.77 15.75 23.13
CA SER A 432 30.40 15.51 22.67
C SER A 432 29.95 14.07 22.99
N LEU A 433 30.83 13.08 22.79
CA LEU A 433 30.52 11.68 23.11
C LEU A 433 30.40 11.44 24.62
N ALA A 434 31.26 12.04 25.43
CA ALA A 434 31.18 11.97 26.89
C ALA A 434 29.88 12.63 27.43
N GLU A 435 29.46 13.76 26.85
CA GLU A 435 28.17 14.40 27.19
C GLU A 435 26.98 13.51 26.81
N ILE A 436 26.99 12.90 25.63
CA ILE A 436 25.94 11.95 25.19
C ILE A 436 25.86 10.75 26.12
N HIS A 437 27.01 10.19 26.52
CA HIS A 437 27.09 9.09 27.49
C HIS A 437 26.49 9.48 28.85
N GLY A 438 26.83 10.68 29.34
CA GLY A 438 26.24 11.25 30.56
C GLY A 438 24.72 11.44 30.48
N MET A 439 24.20 11.89 29.34
CA MET A 439 22.75 11.99 29.11
C MET A 439 22.08 10.63 29.15
N TYR A 440 22.67 9.61 28.53
CA TYR A 440 22.13 8.24 28.53
C TYR A 440 22.10 7.64 29.93
N LYS A 441 23.16 7.82 30.71
CA LYS A 441 23.19 7.40 32.11
C LYS A 441 22.13 8.12 32.94
N SER A 442 22.00 9.44 32.80
CA SER A 442 20.97 10.21 33.51
C SER A 442 19.57 9.73 33.15
N TYR A 443 19.33 9.39 31.87
CA TYR A 443 18.08 8.79 31.43
C TYR A 443 17.85 7.42 32.08
N TYR A 444 18.84 6.53 32.06
CA TYR A 444 18.77 5.21 32.71
C TYR A 444 18.49 5.30 34.21
N ASP A 445 19.22 6.14 34.94
CA ASP A 445 19.04 6.34 36.39
C ASP A 445 17.66 6.97 36.69
N THR A 446 17.15 7.82 35.80
CA THR A 446 15.80 8.42 35.92
C THR A 446 14.70 7.39 35.64
N LEU A 447 14.91 6.50 34.66
CA LEU A 447 13.98 5.42 34.33
C LEU A 447 13.86 4.42 35.49
N PHE A 448 14.98 4.10 36.14
CA PHE A 448 15.00 3.25 37.33
C PHE A 448 14.36 3.92 38.56
N LYS A 449 14.56 5.22 38.77
CA LYS A 449 13.87 5.99 39.81
C LYS A 449 12.37 6.13 39.53
N ALA A 450 11.98 6.29 38.27
CA ALA A 450 10.59 6.31 37.86
C ALA A 450 9.92 4.94 38.13
N LEU A 451 10.64 3.83 37.93
CA LEU A 451 10.19 2.48 38.27
C LEU A 451 9.81 2.32 39.75
N THR A 452 10.50 3.02 40.67
CA THR A 452 10.21 2.99 42.11
C THR A 452 9.00 3.84 42.50
N VAL A 453 8.74 4.93 41.76
CA VAL A 453 7.57 5.80 41.94
C VAL A 453 6.31 5.21 41.27
N VAL A 454 6.48 4.51 40.15
CA VAL A 454 5.40 3.83 39.42
C VAL A 454 4.85 2.66 40.23
N SER A 455 5.66 1.93 41.01
CA SER A 455 5.14 0.83 41.84
C SER A 455 4.22 1.31 42.97
N THR A 456 4.46 2.51 43.52
CA THR A 456 3.63 3.08 44.60
C THR A 456 2.43 3.86 44.09
N ALA A 457 2.49 4.35 42.85
CA ALA A 457 1.38 5.01 42.17
C ALA A 457 0.41 4.02 41.50
N LEU A 458 0.87 2.83 41.08
CA LEU A 458 0.01 1.79 40.51
C LEU A 458 -1.02 1.28 41.55
N ASP A 459 -0.58 1.03 42.79
CA ASP A 459 -1.45 0.55 43.87
C ASP A 459 -2.56 1.56 44.25
N ASP A 460 -2.27 2.87 44.17
CA ASP A 460 -3.26 3.93 44.43
C ASP A 460 -4.17 4.20 43.22
N MET A 461 -3.69 3.92 42.00
CA MET A 461 -4.48 4.05 40.77
C MET A 461 -5.45 2.88 40.57
N GLU A 462 -5.04 1.64 40.87
CA GLU A 462 -5.91 0.45 40.84
C GLU A 462 -7.11 0.59 41.79
N ASN A 463 -6.89 1.12 42.99
CA ASN A 463 -7.95 1.29 43.99
C ASN A 463 -8.94 2.44 43.66
N LYS A 464 -8.60 3.33 42.72
CA LYS A 464 -9.32 4.59 42.50
C LYS A 464 -10.02 4.69 41.15
N PHE A 465 -9.60 3.90 40.15
CA PHE A 465 -10.10 4.00 38.77
C PHE A 465 -10.52 2.67 38.13
N ALA A 466 -10.81 1.64 38.92
CA ALA A 466 -11.46 0.41 38.44
C ALA A 466 -12.97 0.41 38.79
N PRO A 467 -13.85 1.10 38.03
CA PRO A 467 -15.26 0.79 38.04
C PRO A 467 -15.46 -0.60 37.40
N ILE A 468 -16.23 -1.44 38.09
CA ILE A 468 -16.65 -2.77 37.65
C ILE A 468 -17.20 -2.67 36.21
N PRO A 469 -16.63 -3.39 35.23
CA PRO A 469 -17.18 -3.44 33.88
C PRO A 469 -18.59 -4.07 33.93
N PRO A 470 -19.57 -3.59 33.14
CA PRO A 470 -20.82 -4.33 32.96
C PRO A 470 -20.52 -5.72 32.36
N GLU A 471 -21.34 -6.72 32.73
CA GLU A 471 -21.20 -8.12 32.32
C GLU A 471 -21.04 -8.28 30.80
N GLU A 472 -20.18 -9.23 30.38
CA GLU A 472 -20.00 -9.58 28.97
C GLU A 472 -21.33 -10.10 28.40
N ASP A 473 -21.81 -9.45 27.34
CA ASP A 473 -23.00 -9.87 26.60
C ASP A 473 -22.63 -10.98 25.61
N ASP A 474 -22.65 -12.22 26.09
CA ASP A 474 -22.41 -13.43 25.30
C ASP A 474 -23.54 -13.77 24.31
N THR A 475 -24.53 -12.87 24.13
CA THR A 475 -25.65 -13.09 23.21
C THR A 475 -25.18 -13.37 21.79
N TRP A 476 -24.08 -12.76 21.33
CA TRP A 476 -23.53 -13.03 19.98
C TRP A 476 -22.94 -14.45 19.85
N LEU A 477 -22.30 -14.96 20.90
CA LEU A 477 -21.69 -16.28 20.95
C LEU A 477 -22.79 -17.37 21.00
N LEU A 478 -23.85 -17.10 21.77
CA LEU A 478 -25.04 -17.94 21.85
C LEU A 478 -25.79 -17.99 20.50
N ILE A 479 -25.93 -16.85 19.81
CA ILE A 479 -26.50 -16.78 18.45
C ILE A 479 -25.64 -17.57 17.45
N LEU A 480 -24.31 -17.46 17.53
CA LEU A 480 -23.40 -18.20 16.65
C LEU A 480 -23.53 -19.72 16.85
N ILE A 481 -23.62 -20.19 18.09
CA ILE A 481 -23.83 -21.60 18.42
C ILE A 481 -25.22 -22.07 17.92
N ASP A 482 -26.25 -21.24 18.02
CA ASP A 482 -27.58 -21.54 17.48
C ASP A 482 -27.59 -21.62 15.94
N MET A 483 -26.83 -20.76 15.26
CA MET A 483 -26.68 -20.82 13.80
C MET A 483 -25.93 -22.08 13.34
N ILE A 484 -24.89 -22.50 14.06
CA ILE A 484 -24.16 -23.75 13.80
C ILE A 484 -25.11 -24.96 13.99
N THR A 485 -25.94 -24.93 15.02
CA THR A 485 -26.93 -25.98 15.32
C THR A 485 -28.00 -26.06 14.22
N LEU A 486 -28.52 -24.92 13.75
CA LEU A 486 -29.48 -24.84 12.65
C LEU A 486 -28.88 -25.35 11.32
N GLY A 487 -27.62 -25.02 11.02
CA GLY A 487 -26.92 -25.50 9.82
C GLY A 487 -26.65 -27.02 9.85
N ALA A 488 -26.25 -27.55 11.01
CA ALA A 488 -26.00 -28.98 11.20
C ALA A 488 -27.30 -29.82 11.11
N LEU A 489 -28.39 -29.36 11.76
CA LEU A 489 -29.70 -30.04 11.69
C LEU A 489 -30.33 -29.92 10.29
N GLY A 490 -30.14 -28.79 9.60
CA GLY A 490 -30.65 -28.56 8.25
C GLY A 490 -30.00 -29.43 7.17
N THR A 491 -28.77 -29.91 7.40
CA THR A 491 -28.02 -30.79 6.47
C THR A 491 -28.12 -32.28 6.82
N ALA A 492 -28.30 -32.63 8.10
CA ALA A 492 -28.43 -34.01 8.56
C ALA A 492 -29.72 -34.68 8.05
N GLY A 493 -30.87 -34.00 8.11
CA GLY A 493 -32.16 -34.56 7.65
C GLY A 493 -32.14 -35.01 6.17
N PRO A 494 -31.71 -34.14 5.23
CA PRO A 494 -31.51 -34.52 3.84
C PRO A 494 -30.49 -35.64 3.63
N PHE A 495 -29.41 -35.70 4.43
CA PHE A 495 -28.40 -36.76 4.36
C PHE A 495 -28.99 -38.15 4.67
N PHE A 496 -29.72 -38.31 5.79
CA PHE A 496 -30.35 -39.58 6.14
C PHE A 496 -31.42 -40.01 5.13
N ASN A 497 -32.24 -39.07 4.68
CA ASN A 497 -33.36 -39.36 3.76
C ASN A 497 -32.93 -39.59 2.31
N THR A 498 -31.74 -39.10 1.88
CA THR A 498 -31.31 -39.15 0.47
C THR A 498 -30.14 -40.10 0.24
N VAL A 499 -29.19 -40.17 1.18
CA VAL A 499 -27.95 -40.94 1.03
C VAL A 499 -28.09 -42.31 1.69
N LEU A 500 -28.53 -42.37 2.95
CA LEU A 500 -28.57 -43.62 3.71
C LEU A 500 -29.81 -44.48 3.42
N LYS A 501 -30.97 -43.85 3.16
CA LYS A 501 -32.21 -44.56 2.79
C LYS A 501 -32.10 -45.39 1.49
N LYS A 502 -31.13 -45.07 0.62
CA LYS A 502 -30.86 -45.79 -0.63
C LYS A 502 -29.92 -46.98 -0.47
N HIS A 503 -29.36 -47.19 0.71
CA HIS A 503 -28.43 -48.29 0.96
C HIS A 503 -29.21 -49.58 1.29
N ASP A 504 -28.81 -50.71 0.72
CA ASP A 504 -29.54 -52.00 0.78
C ASP A 504 -29.88 -52.46 2.20
N TRP A 505 -29.03 -52.11 3.17
CA TRP A 505 -29.23 -52.38 4.61
C TRP A 505 -30.45 -51.65 5.22
N PHE A 506 -30.79 -50.46 4.72
CA PHE A 506 -31.85 -49.59 5.24
C PHE A 506 -33.10 -49.54 4.34
N ALA A 507 -33.07 -50.17 3.17
CA ALA A 507 -34.16 -50.19 2.20
C ALA A 507 -35.17 -51.35 2.39
N GLY A 508 -34.89 -52.32 3.28
CA GLY A 508 -35.76 -53.46 3.62
C GLY A 508 -36.69 -53.22 4.83
N GLU A 509 -37.44 -54.26 5.25
CA GLU A 509 -38.52 -54.26 6.30
C GLU A 509 -38.14 -53.72 7.70
N THR A 510 -36.92 -53.22 7.89
CA THR A 510 -36.40 -52.61 9.13
C THR A 510 -36.51 -51.08 9.11
N GLY A 511 -37.67 -50.53 8.71
CA GLY A 511 -37.90 -49.07 8.70
C GLY A 511 -37.61 -48.39 10.04
N SER A 512 -37.81 -49.12 11.15
CA SER A 512 -37.49 -48.63 12.50
C SER A 512 -36.00 -48.45 12.78
N ALA A 513 -35.10 -49.15 12.08
CA ALA A 513 -33.66 -49.04 12.32
C ALA A 513 -33.08 -47.73 11.76
N LEU A 514 -33.56 -47.29 10.59
CA LEU A 514 -33.18 -46.00 10.00
C LEU A 514 -33.74 -44.84 10.82
N ASP A 515 -35.00 -44.94 11.23
CA ASP A 515 -35.67 -43.92 12.04
C ASP A 515 -35.00 -43.81 13.43
N ASN A 516 -34.71 -44.94 14.09
CA ASN A 516 -33.99 -44.93 15.37
C ASN A 516 -32.56 -44.37 15.24
N ALA A 517 -31.82 -44.70 14.17
CA ALA A 517 -30.48 -44.18 13.95
C ALA A 517 -30.48 -42.67 13.66
N LYS A 518 -31.46 -42.21 12.86
CA LYS A 518 -31.69 -40.79 12.58
C LYS A 518 -32.05 -40.03 13.85
N ASP A 519 -33.02 -40.51 14.62
CA ASP A 519 -33.49 -39.83 15.83
C ASP A 519 -32.41 -39.81 16.91
N THR A 520 -31.64 -40.89 17.05
CA THR A 520 -30.49 -40.95 17.98
C THR A 520 -29.39 -39.98 17.57
N ALA A 521 -29.04 -39.91 16.28
CA ALA A 521 -28.02 -38.99 15.78
C ALA A 521 -28.46 -37.52 15.91
N MET A 522 -29.73 -37.22 15.59
CA MET A 522 -30.30 -35.87 15.76
C MET A 522 -30.32 -35.46 17.23
N THR A 523 -30.62 -36.40 18.14
CA THR A 523 -30.58 -36.17 19.59
C THR A 523 -29.16 -35.93 20.08
N LEU A 524 -28.17 -36.70 19.62
CA LEU A 524 -26.74 -36.49 19.96
C LEU A 524 -26.22 -35.13 19.49
N ILE A 525 -26.60 -34.70 18.28
CA ILE A 525 -26.21 -33.38 17.74
C ILE A 525 -26.89 -32.25 18.55
N GLY A 526 -28.18 -32.39 18.87
CA GLY A 526 -28.90 -31.42 19.70
C GLY A 526 -28.41 -31.36 21.15
N GLN A 527 -28.06 -32.50 21.75
CA GLN A 527 -27.58 -32.53 23.14
C GLN A 527 -26.11 -32.13 23.27
N SER A 528 -25.24 -32.44 22.30
CA SER A 528 -23.84 -32.00 22.33
C SER A 528 -23.70 -30.48 22.22
N THR A 529 -24.57 -29.82 21.44
CA THR A 529 -24.64 -28.36 21.34
C THR A 529 -25.23 -27.70 22.58
N THR A 530 -26.20 -28.36 23.24
CA THR A 530 -26.73 -27.92 24.55
C THR A 530 -25.67 -28.05 25.65
N ILE A 531 -24.92 -29.15 25.68
CA ILE A 531 -23.80 -29.34 26.61
C ILE A 531 -22.68 -28.33 26.35
N ALA A 532 -22.40 -28.00 25.08
CA ALA A 532 -21.44 -26.96 24.73
C ALA A 532 -21.91 -25.56 25.19
N LYS A 533 -23.22 -25.28 25.15
CA LYS A 533 -23.81 -24.07 25.74
C LYS A 533 -23.69 -24.05 27.27
N ASP A 534 -23.98 -25.17 27.93
CA ASP A 534 -23.93 -25.29 29.40
C ASP A 534 -22.49 -25.38 29.96
N ALA A 535 -21.52 -25.75 29.12
CA ALA A 535 -20.09 -25.79 29.47
C ALA A 535 -19.37 -24.46 29.25
N LEU A 536 -20.03 -23.46 28.64
CA LEU A 536 -19.56 -22.09 28.69
C LEU A 536 -19.68 -21.58 30.13
N PRO A 537 -18.70 -20.83 30.64
CA PRO A 537 -18.74 -20.33 32.02
C PRO A 537 -19.90 -19.34 32.20
N GLY A 538 -21.06 -19.84 32.63
CA GLY A 538 -22.19 -19.02 33.01
C GLY A 538 -21.95 -18.28 34.34
N GLY A 539 -22.61 -17.12 34.46
CA GLY A 539 -22.52 -16.17 35.56
C GLY A 539 -22.44 -16.79 36.97
N ASP A 540 -21.66 -16.12 37.81
CA ASP A 540 -21.12 -16.46 39.14
C ASP A 540 -19.73 -17.12 39.19
N ALA A 541 -19.23 -17.74 38.10
CA ALA A 541 -17.87 -18.33 38.08
C ALA A 541 -16.75 -17.34 37.68
N ALA A 542 -17.09 -16.18 37.14
CA ALA A 542 -16.15 -15.15 36.70
C ALA A 542 -16.07 -14.00 37.70
N LYS A 543 -15.69 -14.28 38.95
CA LYS A 543 -15.13 -13.20 39.77
C LYS A 543 -13.80 -12.79 39.15
N TRP A 544 -13.77 -11.53 38.71
CA TRP A 544 -12.55 -10.86 38.28
C TRP A 544 -11.54 -10.90 39.42
N THR A 545 -10.34 -11.34 39.11
CA THR A 545 -9.17 -11.21 39.98
C THR A 545 -8.04 -10.66 39.12
N PRO A 546 -7.12 -9.85 39.70
CA PRO A 546 -6.01 -9.25 38.94
C PRO A 546 -5.16 -10.27 38.18
N GLU A 547 -5.09 -11.51 38.66
CA GLU A 547 -4.29 -12.58 38.04
C GLU A 547 -4.91 -13.16 36.74
N LYS A 548 -6.10 -12.72 36.32
CA LYS A 548 -6.79 -13.19 35.10
C LYS A 548 -6.61 -12.27 33.90
N GLN A 549 -5.84 -11.19 34.02
CA GLN A 549 -5.60 -10.21 32.96
C GLN A 549 -4.24 -10.47 32.28
N ASP A 550 -4.13 -11.59 31.56
CA ASP A 550 -3.04 -11.86 30.61
C ASP A 550 -3.57 -12.55 29.34
#